data_AF-A0A091LAQ1-F1
#
_entry.id   AF-A0A091LAQ1-F1
#
_cell.length_a   1.000
_cell.length_b   1.000
_cell.length_c   1.000
_cell.angle_alpha   90.00
_cell.angle_beta   90.00
_cell.angle_gamma   90.00
#
_symmetry.space_group_name_H-M   'P 1'
#
loop_
_entity.id
_entity.type
_entity.pdbx_description
1 polymer ?
#
loop_
_entity_poly.entity_id
_entity_poly.type
_entity_poly.pdbx_seq_one_letter_code
_entity_poly.pdbx_strand_id
1 'polypeptide(L)'
;AKVTFNPSVVEQTRIARNGILGDFIIRYDVNRELSVGDVQILNGYFVHYFAPTDLPPLPKNVVFVLDSSASMVGTKLKQTKEALFTILQDLRPEDHFNIIGFSNRIKVWQQDRLVPVTPNNIRDAKKYIHNMSPTGGTNINGALQTGAKLLNDYIAQNDIDARSVSLIIFLTDGRPTVGE
;
A
#
# COMPACT_ATOMS: atom_id res chain seq x y z
N ALA A 1 -12.02 -19.35 24.10
CA ALA A 1 -12.18 -20.36 23.04
C ALA A 1 -11.07 -21.40 23.14
N LYS A 2 -11.28 -22.64 22.70
CA LYS A 2 -10.27 -23.71 22.68
C LYS A 2 -10.22 -24.35 21.30
N VAL A 3 -9.03 -24.43 20.71
CA VAL A 3 -8.78 -25.18 19.46
C VAL A 3 -8.01 -26.43 19.81
N THR A 4 -8.48 -27.60 19.35
CA THR A 4 -7.80 -28.88 19.55
C THR A 4 -7.56 -29.53 18.19
N PHE A 5 -6.31 -29.89 17.91
CA PHE A 5 -5.91 -30.62 16.71
C PHE A 5 -5.18 -31.89 17.11
N ASN A 6 -5.77 -33.06 16.81
CA ASN A 6 -5.25 -34.36 17.23
C ASN A 6 -5.51 -35.43 16.15
N PRO A 7 -4.83 -35.37 14.98
CA PRO A 7 -5.04 -36.32 13.89
C PRO A 7 -4.46 -37.69 14.22
N SER A 8 -5.22 -38.74 13.93
CA SER A 8 -4.79 -40.13 14.03
C SER A 8 -3.68 -40.49 13.02
N VAL A 9 -2.98 -41.60 13.23
CA VAL A 9 -1.94 -42.10 12.31
C VAL A 9 -2.49 -42.29 10.90
N VAL A 10 -3.71 -42.84 10.77
CA VAL A 10 -4.38 -43.03 9.46
C VAL A 10 -4.62 -41.70 8.76
N GLU A 11 -5.07 -40.67 9.50
CA GLU A 11 -5.29 -39.33 8.95
C GLU A 11 -3.98 -38.66 8.54
N GLN A 12 -2.93 -38.81 9.34
CA GLN A 12 -1.59 -38.30 9.02
C GLN A 12 -1.05 -38.93 7.72
N THR A 13 -1.18 -40.26 7.56
CA THR A 13 -0.74 -40.97 6.34
C THR A 13 -1.53 -40.56 5.10
N ARG A 14 -2.81 -40.18 5.25
CA ARG A 14 -3.65 -39.68 4.14
C ARG A 14 -3.29 -38.25 3.74
N ILE A 15 -2.92 -37.40 4.69
CA ILE A 15 -2.58 -35.99 4.46
C ILE A 15 -1.21 -35.88 3.80
N ALA A 16 -0.22 -36.64 4.25
CA ALA A 16 1.04 -36.79 3.56
C ALA A 16 1.76 -38.08 3.93
N ARG A 17 2.33 -38.74 2.91
CA ARG A 17 2.94 -40.07 3.03
C ARG A 17 4.15 -40.11 3.99
N ASN A 18 4.72 -38.95 4.32
CA ASN A 18 5.89 -38.80 5.21
C ASN A 18 5.58 -37.91 6.44
N GLY A 19 4.32 -37.73 6.84
CA GLY A 19 3.89 -36.85 7.95
C GLY A 19 3.24 -35.54 7.49
N ILE A 20 2.63 -34.76 8.40
CA ILE A 20 1.92 -33.51 8.05
C ILE A 20 2.93 -32.43 7.67
N LEU A 21 2.89 -31.96 6.42
CA LEU A 21 3.67 -30.84 5.93
C LEU A 21 2.72 -29.71 5.49
N GLY A 22 2.54 -28.69 6.32
CA GLY A 22 1.68 -27.55 6.02
C GLY A 22 1.49 -26.61 7.22
N ASP A 23 0.83 -25.48 6.99
CA ASP A 23 0.57 -24.48 8.01
C ASP A 23 -0.72 -24.79 8.79
N PHE A 24 -0.65 -24.73 10.12
CA PHE A 24 -1.84 -24.78 11.00
C PHE A 24 -2.20 -23.37 11.48
N ILE A 25 -3.10 -22.71 10.76
CA ILE A 25 -3.43 -21.29 10.97
C ILE A 25 -4.73 -21.15 11.79
N ILE A 26 -4.64 -20.52 12.96
CA ILE A 26 -5.80 -20.09 13.75
C ILE A 26 -5.98 -18.58 13.58
N ARG A 27 -7.17 -18.14 13.15
CA ARG A 27 -7.57 -16.73 13.09
C ARG A 27 -8.79 -16.53 13.98
N TYR A 28 -8.77 -15.49 14.80
CA TYR A 28 -9.92 -15.04 15.57
C TYR A 28 -9.95 -13.51 15.59
N ASP A 29 -11.12 -12.96 15.86
CA ASP A 29 -11.30 -11.54 16.18
C ASP A 29 -12.11 -11.46 17.48
N VAL A 30 -12.10 -10.31 18.12
CA VAL A 30 -12.87 -10.06 19.33
C VAL A 30 -14.09 -9.20 19.00
N ASN A 31 -15.15 -9.31 19.81
CA ASN A 31 -16.24 -8.36 19.73
C ASN A 31 -15.70 -6.98 20.10
N ARG A 32 -15.79 -6.03 19.16
CA ARG A 32 -15.32 -4.66 19.34
C ARG A 32 -16.49 -3.81 19.78
N GLU A 33 -16.34 -3.08 20.88
CA GLU A 33 -17.34 -2.10 21.28
C GLU A 33 -17.27 -0.87 20.36
N LEU A 34 -18.44 -0.33 20.01
CA LEU A 34 -18.60 0.86 19.16
C LEU A 34 -18.18 2.18 19.85
N SER A 35 -17.77 2.12 21.12
CA SER A 35 -17.53 3.26 22.00
C SER A 35 -16.03 3.63 22.08
N VAL A 36 -15.55 4.07 23.25
CA VAL A 36 -14.20 4.62 23.51
C VAL A 36 -13.10 3.54 23.42
N GLY A 37 -13.41 2.32 22.99
CA GLY A 37 -12.51 1.16 23.00
C GLY A 37 -12.56 0.38 24.32
N ASP A 38 -11.85 -0.75 24.37
CA ASP A 38 -11.78 -1.62 25.56
C ASP A 38 -10.56 -1.26 26.42
N VAL A 39 -10.78 -0.95 27.69
CA VAL A 39 -9.70 -0.62 28.65
C VAL A 39 -9.66 -1.68 29.75
N GLN A 40 -8.55 -2.42 29.79
CA GLN A 40 -8.31 -3.45 30.79
C GLN A 40 -7.27 -2.95 31.80
N ILE A 41 -7.57 -3.07 33.10
CA ILE A 41 -6.69 -2.64 34.19
C ILE A 41 -6.41 -3.83 35.10
N LEU A 42 -5.12 -4.11 35.35
CA LEU A 42 -4.71 -5.19 36.25
C LEU A 42 -3.36 -4.85 36.92
N ASN A 43 -3.29 -5.01 38.25
CA ASN A 43 -2.07 -4.81 39.06
C ASN A 43 -1.35 -3.46 38.84
N GLY A 44 -2.12 -2.39 38.62
CA GLY A 44 -1.57 -1.04 38.39
C GLY A 44 -1.11 -0.77 36.94
N TYR A 45 -1.30 -1.72 36.03
CA TYR A 45 -1.07 -1.55 34.59
C TYR A 45 -2.39 -1.46 33.83
N PHE A 46 -2.37 -0.85 32.64
CA PHE A 46 -3.52 -0.82 31.75
C PHE A 46 -3.14 -1.12 30.30
N VAL A 47 -4.11 -1.66 29.56
CA VAL A 47 -4.06 -1.78 28.09
C VAL A 47 -5.34 -1.17 27.54
N HIS A 48 -5.20 -0.30 26.53
CA HIS A 48 -6.34 0.30 25.83
C HIS A 48 -6.36 -0.17 24.37
N TYR A 49 -7.37 -0.95 24.02
CA TYR A 49 -7.64 -1.40 22.66
C TYR A 49 -8.58 -0.43 21.95
N PHE A 50 -8.06 0.33 20.98
CA PHE A 50 -8.84 1.30 20.21
C PHE A 50 -8.89 0.90 18.74
N ALA A 51 -10.01 0.32 18.31
CA ALA A 51 -10.26 -0.11 16.95
C ALA A 51 -11.76 0.06 16.60
N PRO A 52 -12.27 1.31 16.59
CA PRO A 52 -13.68 1.58 16.30
C PRO A 52 -14.09 0.97 14.96
N THR A 53 -15.28 0.37 14.92
CA THR A 53 -15.90 -0.11 13.69
C THR A 53 -16.84 0.96 13.11
N ASP A 54 -17.22 0.81 11.84
CA ASP A 54 -18.26 1.62 11.19
C ASP A 54 -17.94 3.12 10.99
N LEU A 55 -16.66 3.50 11.06
CA LEU A 55 -16.23 4.83 10.62
C LEU A 55 -16.25 4.91 9.08
N PRO A 56 -16.83 5.98 8.50
CA PRO A 56 -16.80 6.16 7.05
C PRO A 56 -15.34 6.30 6.58
N PRO A 57 -14.95 5.63 5.50
CA PRO A 57 -13.57 5.66 5.03
C PRO A 57 -13.22 7.06 4.51
N LEU A 58 -12.19 7.68 5.08
CA LEU A 58 -11.72 9.01 4.66
C LEU A 58 -11.18 8.97 3.21
N PRO A 59 -11.50 9.96 2.36
CA PRO A 59 -10.86 10.14 1.06
C PRO A 59 -9.33 10.16 1.17
N LYS A 60 -8.64 9.64 0.16
CA LYS A 60 -7.17 9.55 0.13
C LYS A 60 -6.59 10.44 -0.97
N ASN A 61 -5.53 11.15 -0.64
CA ASN A 61 -4.64 11.81 -1.58
C ASN A 61 -3.36 10.96 -1.68
N VAL A 62 -3.22 10.15 -2.72
CA VAL A 62 -2.17 9.13 -2.81
C VAL A 62 -1.17 9.40 -3.94
N VAL A 63 0.12 9.45 -3.60
CA VAL A 63 1.19 9.48 -4.60
C VAL A 63 1.92 8.13 -4.62
N PHE A 64 1.87 7.46 -5.76
CA PHE A 64 2.62 6.23 -6.01
C PHE A 64 4.02 6.57 -6.52
N VAL A 65 5.05 6.21 -5.78
CA VAL A 65 6.46 6.47 -6.13
C VAL A 65 7.13 5.13 -6.47
N LEU A 66 7.39 4.92 -7.76
CA LEU A 66 7.73 3.63 -8.33
C LEU A 66 9.16 3.63 -8.87
N ASP A 67 9.96 2.68 -8.41
CA ASP A 67 11.28 2.47 -8.94
C ASP A 67 11.21 1.88 -10.36
N SER A 68 11.95 2.51 -11.26
CA SER A 68 12.17 2.14 -12.64
C SER A 68 13.66 2.14 -12.97
N SER A 69 14.52 1.91 -11.96
CA SER A 69 15.95 1.71 -12.10
C SER A 69 16.27 0.42 -12.87
N ALA A 70 17.54 0.27 -13.28
CA ALA A 70 17.98 -0.91 -14.02
C ALA A 70 17.84 -2.24 -13.23
N SER A 71 17.85 -2.21 -11.89
CA SER A 71 17.66 -3.42 -11.07
C SER A 71 16.24 -4.00 -11.15
N MET A 72 15.28 -3.18 -11.55
CA MET A 72 13.87 -3.54 -11.72
C MET A 72 13.59 -4.35 -13.00
N VAL A 73 14.59 -4.57 -13.88
CA VAL A 73 14.43 -5.32 -15.14
C VAL A 73 13.76 -6.68 -14.93
N GLY A 74 12.90 -7.05 -15.89
CA GLY A 74 12.26 -8.36 -15.94
C GLY A 74 11.06 -8.48 -15.01
N THR A 75 11.07 -9.51 -14.16
CA THR A 75 9.89 -9.91 -13.36
C THR A 75 9.49 -8.85 -12.32
N LYS A 76 10.46 -8.14 -11.72
CA LYS A 76 10.18 -7.15 -10.67
C LYS A 76 9.32 -5.98 -11.16
N LEU A 77 9.73 -5.34 -12.26
CA LEU A 77 8.94 -4.27 -12.87
C LEU A 77 7.61 -4.81 -13.40
N LYS A 78 7.58 -6.01 -13.99
CA LYS A 78 6.32 -6.63 -14.46
C LYS A 78 5.31 -6.78 -13.31
N GLN A 79 5.74 -7.39 -12.20
CA GLN A 79 4.89 -7.58 -11.01
C GLN A 79 4.49 -6.25 -10.38
N THR A 80 5.40 -5.28 -10.36
CA THR A 80 5.11 -3.91 -9.88
C THR A 80 3.98 -3.26 -10.69
N LYS A 81 4.05 -3.35 -12.02
CA LYS A 81 3.00 -2.83 -12.91
C LYS A 81 1.67 -3.53 -12.69
N GLU A 82 1.68 -4.87 -12.59
CA GLU A 82 0.48 -5.68 -12.35
C GLU A 82 -0.18 -5.34 -11.01
N ALA A 83 0.60 -5.26 -9.92
CA ALA A 83 0.10 -4.87 -8.62
C ALA A 83 -0.53 -3.48 -8.64
N LEU A 84 0.12 -2.50 -9.30
CA LEU A 84 -0.40 -1.16 -9.39
C LEU A 84 -1.67 -1.07 -10.24
N PHE A 85 -1.81 -1.89 -11.27
CA PHE A 85 -3.05 -1.97 -12.04
C PHE A 85 -4.24 -2.42 -11.20
N THR A 86 -4.02 -3.35 -10.27
CA THR A 86 -5.02 -3.78 -9.29
C THR A 86 -5.32 -2.67 -8.29
N ILE A 87 -4.29 -2.05 -7.70
CA ILE A 87 -4.47 -0.97 -6.71
C ILE A 87 -5.26 0.20 -7.30
N LEU A 88 -4.98 0.58 -8.56
CA LEU A 88 -5.72 1.65 -9.24
C LEU A 88 -7.20 1.33 -9.46
N GLN A 89 -7.59 0.06 -9.49
CA GLN A 89 -9.00 -0.35 -9.58
C GLN A 89 -9.72 -0.27 -8.23
N ASP A 90 -8.99 -0.41 -7.13
CA ASP A 90 -9.53 -0.37 -5.77
C ASP A 90 -9.62 1.06 -5.20
N LEU A 91 -9.07 2.06 -5.91
CA LEU A 91 -9.25 3.47 -5.57
C LEU A 91 -10.72 3.90 -5.73
N ARG A 92 -11.21 4.72 -4.80
CA ARG A 92 -12.59 5.18 -4.80
C ARG A 92 -12.74 6.51 -5.53
N PRO A 93 -13.92 6.85 -6.06
CA PRO A 93 -14.14 8.10 -6.81
C PRO A 93 -13.79 9.37 -6.04
N GLU A 94 -13.91 9.37 -4.71
CA GLU A 94 -13.53 10.47 -3.82
C GLU A 94 -12.01 10.61 -3.61
N ASP A 95 -11.22 9.60 -3.98
CA ASP A 95 -9.77 9.62 -3.84
C ASP A 95 -9.12 10.45 -4.98
N HIS A 96 -7.94 10.99 -4.70
CA HIS A 96 -7.10 11.70 -5.65
C HIS A 96 -5.74 11.02 -5.71
N PHE A 97 -5.13 10.93 -6.89
CA PHE A 97 -3.86 10.24 -7.03
C PHE A 97 -2.93 10.84 -8.08
N ASN A 98 -1.65 10.47 -7.98
CA ASN A 98 -0.66 10.69 -9.02
C ASN A 98 0.42 9.59 -8.95
N ILE A 99 1.23 9.48 -10.00
CA ILE A 99 2.25 8.45 -10.15
C ILE A 99 3.56 9.13 -10.51
N ILE A 100 4.61 8.77 -9.78
CA ILE A 100 5.99 9.16 -10.01
C ILE A 100 6.78 7.90 -10.38
N GLY A 101 7.32 7.85 -11.59
CA GLY A 101 8.37 6.89 -11.93
C GLY A 101 9.73 7.52 -11.64
N PHE A 102 10.60 6.82 -10.92
CA PHE A 102 11.94 7.33 -10.63
C PHE A 102 13.03 6.32 -11.00
N SER A 103 14.17 6.86 -11.39
CA SER A 103 15.43 6.15 -11.53
C SER A 103 16.57 7.15 -11.25
N ASN A 104 17.54 7.35 -12.16
CA ASN A 104 18.40 8.52 -12.11
C ASN A 104 17.66 9.82 -12.45
N ARG A 105 16.48 9.71 -13.09
CA ARG A 105 15.58 10.83 -13.38
C ARG A 105 14.23 10.57 -12.71
N ILE A 106 13.57 11.65 -12.33
CA ILE A 106 12.22 11.62 -11.76
C ILE A 106 11.25 12.06 -12.83
N LYS A 107 10.20 11.26 -13.06
CA LYS A 107 9.14 11.54 -14.01
C LYS A 107 7.82 11.52 -13.26
N VAL A 108 7.11 12.64 -13.27
CA VAL A 108 5.75 12.75 -12.72
C VAL A 108 4.76 12.61 -13.87
N TRP A 109 3.73 11.77 -13.70
CA TRP A 109 2.69 11.57 -14.71
C TRP A 109 1.87 12.84 -14.96
N GLN A 110 1.27 13.38 -13.91
CA GLN A 110 0.51 14.64 -13.96
C GLN A 110 1.33 15.72 -13.25
N GLN A 111 1.95 16.63 -14.00
CA GLN A 111 2.79 17.67 -13.40
C GLN A 111 1.95 18.58 -12.49
N ASP A 112 2.52 18.89 -11.31
CA ASP A 112 2.01 19.87 -10.34
C ASP A 112 0.56 19.66 -9.85
N ARG A 113 0.00 18.44 -9.99
CA ARG A 113 -1.36 18.16 -9.52
C ARG A 113 -1.60 16.71 -9.13
N LEU A 114 -2.55 16.49 -8.24
CA LEU A 114 -3.25 15.21 -8.09
C LEU A 114 -4.50 15.20 -8.97
N VAL A 115 -4.87 14.05 -9.51
CA VAL A 115 -6.08 13.91 -10.35
C VAL A 115 -7.13 13.05 -9.66
N PRO A 116 -8.43 13.32 -9.86
CA PRO A 116 -9.50 12.51 -9.29
C PRO A 116 -9.55 11.12 -9.95
N VAL A 117 -10.12 10.15 -9.23
CA VAL A 117 -10.34 8.80 -9.75
C VAL A 117 -11.51 8.80 -10.73
N THR A 118 -11.19 8.86 -12.03
CA THR A 118 -12.16 8.76 -13.13
C THR A 118 -11.76 7.64 -14.09
N PRO A 119 -12.70 7.04 -14.85
CA PRO A 119 -12.36 6.00 -15.83
C PRO A 119 -11.29 6.42 -16.84
N ASN A 120 -11.31 7.69 -17.27
CA ASN A 120 -10.29 8.26 -18.17
C ASN A 120 -8.93 8.37 -17.47
N ASN A 121 -8.87 8.93 -16.26
CA ASN A 121 -7.63 9.06 -15.50
C ASN A 121 -7.02 7.69 -15.16
N ILE A 122 -7.84 6.70 -14.78
CA ILE A 122 -7.37 5.33 -14.52
C ILE A 122 -6.81 4.69 -15.79
N ARG A 123 -7.50 4.82 -16.93
CA ARG A 123 -7.01 4.31 -18.22
C ARG A 123 -5.66 4.96 -18.59
N ASP A 124 -5.55 6.27 -18.44
CA ASP A 124 -4.36 7.00 -18.87
C ASP A 124 -3.18 6.80 -17.89
N ALA A 125 -3.46 6.62 -16.60
CA ALA A 125 -2.51 6.15 -15.60
C ALA A 125 -1.97 4.76 -15.94
N LYS A 126 -2.84 3.81 -16.31
CA LYS A 126 -2.43 2.46 -16.73
C LYS A 126 -1.53 2.49 -17.95
N LYS A 127 -1.80 3.35 -18.94
CA LYS A 127 -0.91 3.57 -20.09
C LYS A 127 0.45 4.12 -19.67
N TYR A 128 0.47 5.10 -18.77
CA TYR A 128 1.71 5.68 -18.25
C TYR A 128 2.58 4.61 -17.56
N ILE A 129 2.00 3.81 -16.67
CA ILE A 129 2.67 2.70 -15.99
C ILE A 129 3.14 1.64 -16.99
N HIS A 130 2.31 1.27 -17.97
CA HIS A 130 2.67 0.28 -18.98
C HIS A 130 3.94 0.68 -19.75
N ASN A 131 4.07 1.98 -20.06
CA ASN A 131 5.19 2.56 -20.79
C ASN A 131 6.43 2.83 -19.93
N MET A 132 6.42 2.54 -18.63
CA MET A 132 7.62 2.61 -17.80
C MET A 132 8.63 1.56 -18.27
N SER A 133 9.87 1.98 -18.43
CA SER A 133 10.98 1.10 -18.79
C SER A 133 12.07 1.24 -17.73
N PRO A 134 12.76 0.16 -17.37
CA PRO A 134 13.84 0.20 -16.40
C PRO A 134 15.06 0.89 -17.02
N THR A 135 15.67 1.83 -16.31
CA THR A 135 16.82 2.61 -16.82
C THR A 135 17.58 3.28 -15.69
N GLY A 136 18.91 3.37 -15.82
CA GLY A 136 19.74 4.21 -14.95
C GLY A 136 19.84 3.71 -13.50
N GLY A 137 20.24 4.63 -12.62
CA GLY A 137 20.38 4.40 -11.17
C GLY A 137 19.11 4.68 -10.39
N THR A 138 19.26 5.00 -9.11
CA THR A 138 18.15 5.01 -8.13
C THR A 138 18.20 6.26 -7.26
N ASN A 139 17.39 7.29 -7.60
CA ASN A 139 17.26 8.56 -6.88
C ASN A 139 16.03 8.56 -5.97
N ILE A 140 16.16 7.92 -4.82
CA ILE A 140 15.08 7.76 -3.83
C ILE A 140 14.71 9.11 -3.20
N ASN A 141 15.72 9.86 -2.75
CA ASN A 141 15.51 11.12 -2.02
C ASN A 141 14.72 12.12 -2.88
N GLY A 142 15.16 12.37 -4.12
CA GLY A 142 14.45 13.29 -5.01
C GLY A 142 13.02 12.80 -5.35
N ALA A 143 12.82 11.50 -5.50
CA ALA A 143 11.49 10.94 -5.78
C ALA A 143 10.52 11.16 -4.61
N LEU A 144 10.98 10.89 -3.37
CA LEU A 144 10.19 11.12 -2.15
C LEU A 144 9.93 12.61 -1.89
N GLN A 145 10.94 13.47 -2.07
CA GLN A 145 10.76 14.92 -1.98
C GLN A 145 9.75 15.42 -3.00
N THR A 146 9.79 14.91 -4.24
CA THR A 146 8.81 15.27 -5.28
C THR A 146 7.40 14.82 -4.90
N GLY A 147 7.25 13.61 -4.36
CA GLY A 147 5.96 13.11 -3.88
C GLY A 147 5.40 13.91 -2.71
N ALA A 148 6.25 14.23 -1.73
CA ALA A 148 5.89 15.08 -0.60
C ALA A 148 5.51 16.49 -1.05
N LYS A 149 6.26 17.08 -1.99
CA LYS A 149 5.95 18.39 -2.57
C LYS A 149 4.58 18.39 -3.24
N LEU A 150 4.27 17.40 -4.09
CA LEU A 150 2.97 17.30 -4.75
C LEU A 150 1.80 17.22 -3.75
N LEU A 151 1.96 16.46 -2.67
CA LEU A 151 0.95 16.38 -1.62
C LEU A 151 0.82 17.70 -0.86
N ASN A 152 1.93 18.32 -0.48
CA ASN A 152 1.92 19.60 0.23
C ASN A 152 1.29 20.71 -0.60
N ASP A 153 1.63 20.81 -1.90
CA ASP A 153 1.07 21.80 -2.81
C ASP A 153 -0.44 21.59 -2.99
N TYR A 154 -0.88 20.33 -3.11
CA TYR A 154 -2.30 20.01 -3.21
C TYR A 154 -3.06 20.40 -1.95
N ILE A 155 -2.53 20.10 -0.76
CA ILE A 155 -3.14 20.51 0.53
C ILE A 155 -3.17 22.03 0.67
N ALA A 156 -2.11 22.74 0.25
CA ALA A 156 -2.06 24.19 0.36
C ALA A 156 -3.03 24.92 -0.58
N GLN A 157 -3.38 24.30 -1.72
CA GLN A 157 -4.27 24.87 -2.73
C GLN A 157 -5.74 24.48 -2.56
N ASN A 158 -6.02 23.37 -1.85
CA ASN A 158 -7.38 22.88 -1.64
C ASN A 158 -7.81 23.11 -0.18
N ASP A 159 -9.10 23.38 0.00
CA ASP A 159 -9.63 23.74 1.32
C ASP A 159 -9.45 22.61 2.35
N ILE A 160 -9.04 22.98 3.56
CA ILE A 160 -8.72 22.06 4.66
C ILE A 160 -9.97 21.28 5.13
N ASP A 161 -11.16 21.75 4.77
CA ASP A 161 -12.45 21.20 5.17
C ASP A 161 -12.72 19.78 4.62
N ALA A 162 -12.05 19.38 3.53
CA ALA A 162 -12.10 18.01 3.04
C ALA A 162 -11.17 17.12 3.88
N ARG A 163 -11.72 16.52 4.96
CA ARG A 163 -11.07 15.50 5.81
C ARG A 163 -10.52 14.33 4.98
N SER A 164 -9.33 14.50 4.41
CA SER A 164 -8.64 13.53 3.57
C SER A 164 -7.31 13.15 4.20
N VAL A 165 -6.84 11.93 3.91
CA VAL A 165 -5.55 11.44 4.36
C VAL A 165 -4.58 11.48 3.19
N SER A 166 -3.40 12.05 3.39
CA SER A 166 -2.34 12.07 2.40
C SER A 166 -1.39 10.89 2.62
N LEU A 167 -1.10 10.13 1.55
CA LEU A 167 -0.25 8.95 1.60
C LEU A 167 0.77 8.96 0.45
N ILE A 168 1.98 8.52 0.76
CA ILE A 168 2.97 8.14 -0.24
C ILE A 168 3.13 6.63 -0.18
N ILE A 169 2.89 5.95 -1.31
CA ILE A 169 3.18 4.53 -1.46
C ILE A 169 4.44 4.41 -2.30
N PHE A 170 5.54 4.05 -1.63
CA PHE A 170 6.86 3.94 -2.24
C PHE A 170 7.22 2.46 -2.49
N LEU A 171 7.71 2.17 -3.68
CA LEU A 171 8.11 0.81 -4.09
C LEU A 171 9.47 0.83 -4.78
N THR A 172 10.43 0.07 -4.25
CA THR A 172 11.80 -0.06 -4.76
C THR A 172 12.32 -1.48 -4.53
N ASP A 173 13.31 -1.92 -5.32
CA ASP A 173 14.01 -3.18 -5.10
C ASP A 173 15.43 -3.04 -4.52
N GLY A 174 15.89 -1.82 -4.20
CA GLY A 174 17.27 -1.67 -3.75
C GLY A 174 17.74 -0.29 -3.31
N ARG A 175 19.02 -0.26 -2.93
CA ARG A 175 19.73 0.86 -2.29
C ARG A 175 19.88 2.06 -3.24
N PRO A 176 19.86 3.30 -2.72
CA PRO A 176 20.08 4.49 -3.53
C PRO A 176 21.46 4.45 -4.18
N THR A 177 21.53 4.81 -5.46
CA THR A 177 22.78 4.84 -6.25
C THR A 177 23.02 6.20 -6.90
N VAL A 178 22.05 7.12 -6.82
CA VAL A 178 22.10 8.47 -7.38
C VAL A 178 21.39 9.42 -6.42
N GLY A 179 21.93 10.62 -6.23
CA GLY A 179 21.41 11.58 -5.23
C GLY A 179 21.99 11.33 -3.83
N GLU A 180 21.83 12.33 -2.95
CA GLU A 180 22.22 12.26 -1.53
C GLU A 180 21.18 11.52 -0.70
#